data_AF-A0A7I7XGS9-F1
#
_entry.id   AF-A0A7I7XGS9-F1
#
_cell.length_a   1.000
_cell.length_b   1.000
_cell.length_c   1.000
_cell.angle_alpha   90.00
_cell.angle_beta   90.00
_cell.angle_gamma   90.00
#
_symmetry.space_group_name_H-M   'P 1'
#
loop_
_entity.id
_entity.type
_entity.pdbx_description
1 polymer ?
#
loop_
_entity_poly.entity_id
_entity_poly.type
_entity_poly.pdbx_seq_one_letter_code
_entity_poly.pdbx_strand_id
1 'polypeptide(L)'
;MGLAVLITITLLCIGWSLWIRRVTWSCRWEFAATLNIALQGATVFMMSPFASETLGHWLHGLTGMWNLEDYIGHDMYVVAASAIVYNSLGRLQDDHAMQTTFKQYVERPATLCIPLLLATFSLGNGAAVYNADFFEVRTDFWLGAYWILLCGTLVYLLGYGSRALLVLRKDPRSRTVANIYLAASVSGMLACSVRIVTVLVPSLQPIENGTLVWVFACMCGAGFALTSAYSWRIKTKWFNPVSR
;
A
#
# COMPACT_ATOMS: atom_id res chain seq x y z
N MET A 1 16.03 -13.53 9.57
CA MET A 1 16.83 -13.39 8.33
C MET A 1 15.95 -13.35 7.06
N GLY A 2 14.99 -14.26 6.85
CA GLY A 2 14.15 -14.27 5.63
C GLY A 2 13.32 -13.00 5.40
N LEU A 3 12.66 -12.46 6.43
CA LEU A 3 11.84 -11.24 6.33
C LEU A 3 12.65 -10.00 5.94
N ALA A 4 13.82 -9.79 6.56
CA ALA A 4 14.69 -8.66 6.24
C ALA A 4 15.15 -8.67 4.77
N VAL A 5 15.47 -9.85 4.23
CA VAL A 5 15.82 -10.03 2.82
C VAL A 5 14.63 -9.69 1.92
N LEU A 6 13.44 -10.19 2.26
CA LEU A 6 12.20 -9.90 1.52
C LEU A 6 11.90 -8.40 1.47
N ILE A 7 11.96 -7.71 2.61
CA ILE A 7 11.74 -6.26 2.72
C ILE A 7 12.78 -5.51 1.89
N THR A 8 14.05 -5.88 2.00
CA THR A 8 15.16 -5.23 1.28
C THR A 8 15.00 -5.40 -0.23
N ILE A 9 14.69 -6.61 -0.72
CA ILE A 9 14.43 -6.85 -2.15
C ILE A 9 13.24 -5.99 -2.63
N THR A 10 12.18 -5.92 -1.83
CA THR A 10 11.00 -5.11 -2.15
C THR A 10 11.35 -3.63 -2.26
N LEU A 11 12.09 -3.09 -1.31
CA LEU A 11 12.56 -1.70 -1.33
C LEU A 11 13.49 -1.43 -2.51
N LEU A 12 14.37 -2.37 -2.88
CA LEU A 12 15.21 -2.26 -4.07
C LEU A 12 14.36 -2.24 -5.36
N CYS A 13 13.34 -3.10 -5.48
CA CYS A 13 12.41 -3.06 -6.61
C CYS A 13 11.67 -1.72 -6.71
N ILE A 14 11.22 -1.19 -5.58
CA ILE A 14 10.54 0.11 -5.48
C ILE A 14 11.50 1.25 -5.86
N GLY A 15 12.69 1.30 -5.27
CA GLY A 15 13.71 2.31 -5.56
C GLY A 15 14.13 2.31 -7.04
N TRP A 16 14.35 1.12 -7.60
CA TRP A 16 14.62 0.95 -9.04
C TRP A 16 13.47 1.46 -9.91
N SER A 17 12.23 1.16 -9.54
CA SER A 17 11.05 1.64 -10.26
C SER A 17 10.94 3.17 -10.22
N LEU A 18 11.11 3.78 -9.04
CA LEU A 18 11.11 5.24 -8.88
C LEU A 18 12.24 5.90 -9.67
N TRP A 19 13.43 5.30 -9.70
CA TRP A 19 14.56 5.80 -10.47
C TRP A 19 14.28 5.85 -11.98
N ILE A 20 13.71 4.76 -12.53
CA ILE A 20 13.30 4.68 -13.94
C ILE A 20 12.22 5.72 -14.25
N ARG A 21 11.32 5.95 -13.30
CA ARG A 21 10.15 6.83 -13.45
C ARG A 21 10.39 8.24 -12.93
N ARG A 22 11.63 8.66 -12.63
CA ARG A 22 11.91 9.96 -11.99
C ARG A 22 11.37 11.19 -12.73
N VAL A 23 11.18 11.12 -14.04
CA VAL A 23 10.62 12.23 -14.83
C VAL A 23 9.08 12.29 -14.75
N THR A 24 8.43 11.21 -14.30
CA THR A 24 6.97 11.12 -14.24
C THR A 24 6.35 11.97 -13.13
N TRP A 25 7.16 12.47 -12.19
CA TRP A 25 6.71 13.42 -11.16
C TRP A 25 6.14 14.70 -11.77
N SER A 26 6.64 15.13 -12.93
CA SER A 26 6.14 16.29 -13.67
C SER A 26 5.02 15.94 -14.67
N CYS A 27 4.71 14.65 -14.85
CA CYS A 27 3.70 14.19 -15.80
C CYS A 27 2.36 13.98 -15.09
N ARG A 28 1.39 14.87 -15.35
CA ARG A 28 0.03 14.82 -14.74
C ARG A 28 -0.61 13.43 -14.75
N TRP A 29 -0.45 12.69 -15.85
CA TRP A 29 -1.07 11.39 -16.06
C TRP A 29 -0.32 10.20 -15.43
N GLU A 30 0.92 10.41 -14.98
CA GLU A 30 1.76 9.36 -14.38
C GLU A 30 2.07 9.62 -12.90
N PHE A 31 1.85 10.86 -12.43
CA PHE A 31 2.09 11.28 -11.06
C PHE A 31 1.40 10.34 -10.05
N ALA A 32 0.12 10.04 -10.23
CA ALA A 32 -0.62 9.17 -9.31
C ALA A 32 -0.02 7.75 -9.23
N ALA A 33 0.41 7.18 -10.36
CA ALA A 33 1.07 5.88 -10.36
C ALA A 33 2.46 5.91 -9.71
N THR A 34 3.16 7.05 -9.74
CA THR A 34 4.48 7.21 -9.10
C THR A 34 4.35 7.48 -7.61
N LEU A 35 3.40 8.33 -7.23
CA LEU A 35 3.01 8.59 -5.85
C LEU A 35 2.62 7.30 -5.14
N ASN A 36 1.82 6.44 -5.78
CA ASN A 36 1.48 5.13 -5.25
C ASN A 36 2.72 4.30 -4.86
N ILE A 37 3.70 4.17 -5.77
CA ILE A 37 4.91 3.38 -5.51
C ILE A 37 5.76 3.99 -4.40
N ALA A 38 5.89 5.32 -4.41
CA ALA A 38 6.63 6.04 -3.38
C ALA A 38 6.01 5.81 -2.00
N LEU A 39 4.68 5.91 -1.90
CA LEU A 39 3.95 5.70 -0.65
C LEU A 39 3.99 4.24 -0.19
N GLN A 40 3.84 3.25 -1.10
CA GLN A 40 4.03 1.84 -0.73
C GLN A 40 5.46 1.56 -0.25
N GLY A 41 6.47 2.19 -0.87
CA GLY A 41 7.85 2.11 -0.41
C GLY A 41 8.05 2.69 0.98
N ALA A 42 7.47 3.86 1.21
CA ALA A 42 7.49 4.50 2.51
C ALA A 42 6.79 3.63 3.57
N THR A 43 5.62 3.06 3.27
CA THR A 43 4.94 2.09 4.15
C THR A 43 5.84 0.91 4.49
N VAL A 44 6.39 0.21 3.48
CA VAL A 44 7.24 -0.97 3.70
C VAL A 44 8.48 -0.63 4.52
N PHE A 45 9.06 0.56 4.30
CA PHE A 45 10.20 1.02 5.08
C PHE A 45 9.82 1.38 6.52
N MET A 46 8.77 2.17 6.72
CA MET A 46 8.29 2.59 8.05
C MET A 46 7.92 1.39 8.91
N MET A 47 7.32 0.36 8.34
CA MET A 47 6.93 -0.86 9.05
C MET A 47 8.08 -1.86 9.24
N SER A 48 9.26 -1.58 8.70
CA SER A 48 10.38 -2.52 8.83
C SER A 48 10.95 -2.50 10.24
N PRO A 49 11.44 -3.64 10.77
CA PRO A 49 12.05 -3.67 12.10
C PRO A 49 13.20 -2.68 12.28
N PHE A 50 13.93 -2.41 11.20
CA PHE A 50 14.98 -1.38 11.20
C PHE A 50 14.44 0.02 11.47
N ALA A 51 13.29 0.38 10.90
CA ALA A 51 12.66 1.68 11.15
C ALA A 51 12.08 1.73 12.57
N SER A 52 11.47 0.66 13.07
CA SER A 52 10.94 0.61 14.43
C SER A 52 12.04 0.75 15.49
N GLU A 53 13.19 0.10 15.28
CA GLU A 53 14.36 0.20 16.17
C GLU A 53 15.07 1.56 16.13
N THR A 54 14.85 2.38 15.10
CA THR A 54 15.54 3.67 14.92
C THR A 54 14.57 4.85 14.98
N LEU A 55 13.75 4.99 13.95
CA LEU A 55 12.76 6.05 13.84
C LEU A 55 11.65 5.91 14.88
N GLY A 56 11.21 4.68 15.20
CA GLY A 56 10.17 4.43 16.19
C GLY A 56 10.56 4.89 17.59
N HIS A 57 11.78 4.58 18.04
CA HIS A 57 12.30 5.09 19.31
C HIS A 57 12.39 6.62 19.34
N TRP A 58 12.83 7.23 18.22
CA TRP A 58 12.87 8.70 18.12
C TRP A 58 11.48 9.34 18.18
N LEU A 59 10.51 8.79 17.44
CA LEU A 59 9.12 9.25 17.46
C LEU A 59 8.47 9.06 18.84
N HIS A 60 8.75 7.95 19.51
CA HIS A 60 8.30 7.72 20.87
C HIS A 60 8.88 8.76 21.84
N GLY A 61 10.17 9.08 21.72
CA GLY A 61 10.80 10.12 22.53
C GLY A 61 10.15 11.51 22.39
N LEU A 62 9.54 11.80 21.24
CA LEU A 62 8.84 13.06 20.98
C LEU A 62 7.36 13.05 21.36
N THR A 63 6.67 11.92 21.18
CA THR A 63 5.21 11.85 21.26
C THR A 63 4.68 11.03 22.44
N GLY A 64 5.52 10.21 23.05
CA GLY A 64 5.12 9.24 24.07
C GLY A 64 4.35 8.02 23.52
N MET A 65 4.17 7.89 22.20
CA MET A 65 3.48 6.75 21.58
C MET A 65 4.48 5.80 20.92
N TRP A 66 4.34 4.50 21.17
CA TRP A 66 5.10 3.46 20.47
C TRP A 66 4.50 3.16 19.08
N ASN A 67 5.30 2.65 18.16
CA ASN A 67 4.90 2.20 16.81
C ASN A 67 4.19 3.28 15.96
N LEU A 68 4.54 4.55 16.18
CA LEU A 68 3.93 5.67 15.46
C LEU A 68 4.35 5.70 13.97
N GLU A 69 5.57 5.24 13.68
CA GLU A 69 6.08 4.98 12.35
C GLU A 69 5.19 3.99 11.59
N ASP A 70 4.76 2.90 12.23
CA ASP A 70 3.85 1.94 11.63
C ASP A 70 2.51 2.58 11.31
N TYR A 71 1.93 3.32 12.26
CA TYR A 71 0.68 4.08 12.03
C TYR A 71 0.80 5.00 10.80
N ILE A 72 1.88 5.79 10.71
CA ILE A 72 2.16 6.67 9.57
C ILE A 72 2.30 5.85 8.28
N GLY A 73 2.98 4.70 8.35
CA GLY A 73 3.12 3.77 7.23
C GLY A 73 1.77 3.26 6.72
N HIS A 74 0.86 2.92 7.61
CA HIS A 74 -0.49 2.48 7.25
C HIS A 74 -1.32 3.60 6.60
N ASP A 75 -1.24 4.82 7.11
CA ASP A 75 -1.88 6.00 6.49
C ASP A 75 -1.33 6.25 5.08
N MET A 76 -0.02 6.18 4.90
CA MET A 76 0.61 6.25 3.58
C MET A 76 0.07 5.15 2.65
N TYR A 77 -0.20 3.96 3.16
CA TYR A 77 -0.73 2.86 2.35
C TYR A 77 -2.17 3.09 1.91
N VAL A 78 -3.01 3.68 2.76
CA VAL A 78 -4.38 4.11 2.39
C VAL A 78 -4.33 5.14 1.26
N VAL A 79 -3.42 6.11 1.36
CA VAL A 79 -3.22 7.12 0.29
C VAL A 79 -2.65 6.46 -0.98
N ALA A 80 -1.75 5.48 -0.85
CA ALA A 80 -1.22 4.73 -1.98
C ALA A 80 -2.31 3.96 -2.73
N ALA A 81 -3.17 3.24 -2.01
CA ALA A 81 -4.33 2.54 -2.56
C ALA A 81 -5.28 3.51 -3.27
N SER A 82 -5.51 4.68 -2.68
CA SER A 82 -6.30 5.75 -3.30
C SER A 82 -5.68 6.23 -4.61
N ALA A 83 -4.35 6.41 -4.66
CA ALA A 83 -3.63 6.80 -5.87
C ALA A 83 -3.71 5.74 -6.99
N ILE A 84 -3.76 4.45 -6.66
CA ILE A 84 -4.03 3.36 -7.63
C ILE A 84 -5.41 3.53 -8.26
N VAL A 85 -6.42 3.77 -7.43
CA VAL A 85 -7.79 3.99 -7.91
C VAL A 85 -7.85 5.22 -8.82
N TYR A 86 -7.26 6.33 -8.40
CA TYR A 86 -7.20 7.56 -9.19
C TYR A 86 -6.54 7.31 -10.56
N ASN A 87 -5.38 6.66 -10.59
CA ASN A 87 -4.66 6.33 -11.82
C ASN A 87 -5.46 5.37 -12.73
N SER A 88 -6.28 4.48 -12.15
CA SER A 88 -7.10 3.54 -12.92
C SER A 88 -8.34 4.22 -13.51
N LEU A 89 -9.03 5.05 -12.72
CA LEU A 89 -10.21 5.81 -13.16
C LEU A 89 -9.86 6.88 -14.20
N GLY A 90 -8.72 7.56 -14.05
CA GLY A 90 -8.26 8.58 -15.00
C GLY A 90 -7.95 8.04 -16.41
N ARG A 91 -7.98 6.71 -16.60
CA ARG A 91 -7.86 6.06 -17.92
C ARG A 91 -9.21 5.69 -18.53
N LEU A 92 -10.31 5.82 -17.78
CA LEU A 92 -11.64 5.33 -18.16
C LEU A 92 -12.71 6.42 -18.26
N GLN A 93 -12.56 7.51 -17.51
CA GLN A 93 -13.59 8.53 -17.36
C GLN A 93 -13.07 9.92 -17.71
N ASP A 94 -13.97 10.79 -18.15
CA ASP A 94 -13.69 12.23 -18.27
C ASP A 94 -13.36 12.85 -16.90
N ASP A 95 -12.52 13.90 -16.91
CA ASP A 95 -11.93 14.48 -15.71
C ASP A 95 -12.97 14.86 -14.64
N HIS A 96 -14.15 15.36 -15.02
CA HIS A 96 -15.20 15.76 -14.07
C HIS A 96 -15.92 14.57 -13.41
N ALA A 97 -16.27 13.54 -14.19
CA ALA A 97 -16.91 12.34 -13.70
C ALA A 97 -15.97 11.52 -12.79
N MET A 98 -14.69 11.48 -13.17
CA MET A 98 -13.62 10.89 -12.38
C MET A 98 -13.50 11.58 -11.01
N GLN A 99 -13.41 12.91 -10.97
CA GLN A 99 -13.28 13.65 -9.71
C GLN A 99 -14.46 13.42 -8.76
N THR A 100 -15.69 13.43 -9.30
CA THR A 100 -16.89 13.23 -8.49
C THR A 100 -16.93 11.82 -7.89
N THR A 101 -16.64 10.81 -8.72
CA THR A 101 -16.59 9.41 -8.31
C THR A 101 -15.48 9.18 -7.28
N PHE A 102 -14.30 9.74 -7.51
CA PHE A 102 -13.16 9.64 -6.60
C PHE A 102 -13.48 10.26 -5.23
N LYS A 103 -14.04 11.47 -5.20
CA LYS A 103 -14.45 12.12 -3.95
C LYS A 103 -15.44 11.28 -3.15
N GLN A 104 -16.44 10.71 -3.82
CA GLN A 104 -17.50 9.97 -3.15
C GLN A 104 -17.04 8.60 -2.64
N TYR A 105 -16.31 7.84 -3.47
CA TYR A 105 -16.03 6.43 -3.21
C TYR A 105 -14.61 6.14 -2.73
N VAL A 106 -13.70 7.11 -2.77
CA VAL A 106 -12.30 6.93 -2.37
C VAL A 106 -11.90 7.92 -1.28
N GLU A 107 -12.02 9.23 -1.57
CA GLU A 107 -11.57 10.28 -0.66
C GLU A 107 -12.35 10.25 0.65
N ARG A 108 -13.69 10.29 0.61
CA ARG A 108 -14.52 10.27 1.82
C ARG A 108 -14.26 9.06 2.73
N PRO A 109 -14.25 7.80 2.22
CA PRO A 109 -13.85 6.66 3.04
C PRO A 109 -12.45 6.79 3.65
N ALA A 110 -11.45 7.22 2.87
CA ALA A 110 -10.08 7.39 3.36
C ALA A 110 -9.98 8.51 4.42
N THR A 111 -10.64 9.65 4.20
CA THR A 111 -10.68 10.79 5.12
C THR A 111 -11.33 10.43 6.46
N LEU A 112 -12.33 9.56 6.46
CA LEU A 112 -12.93 9.04 7.71
C LEU A 112 -12.06 7.95 8.34
N CYS A 113 -11.40 7.11 7.54
CA CYS A 113 -10.56 6.03 8.00
C CYS A 113 -9.38 6.55 8.85
N ILE A 114 -8.61 7.52 8.33
CA ILE A 114 -7.40 8.06 8.98
C ILE A 114 -7.64 8.51 10.45
N PRO A 115 -8.60 9.40 10.77
CA PRO A 115 -8.81 9.81 12.17
C PRO A 115 -9.36 8.67 13.04
N LEU A 116 -10.14 7.75 12.49
CA LEU A 116 -10.59 6.56 13.23
C LEU A 116 -9.44 5.59 13.51
N LEU A 117 -8.50 5.44 12.58
CA LEU A 117 -7.26 4.69 12.78
C LEU A 117 -6.43 5.32 13.88
N LEU A 118 -6.25 6.64 13.87
CA LEU A 118 -5.53 7.33 14.94
C LEU A 118 -6.17 7.08 16.31
N ALA A 119 -7.50 7.25 16.41
CA ALA A 119 -8.21 7.04 17.65
C ALA A 119 -8.08 5.59 18.17
N THR A 120 -8.29 4.60 17.31
CA THR A 120 -8.19 3.18 17.69
C THR A 120 -6.76 2.74 17.98
N PHE A 121 -5.77 3.31 17.29
CA PHE A 121 -4.35 3.11 17.57
C PHE A 121 -3.94 3.69 18.93
N SER A 122 -4.28 4.95 19.20
CA SER A 122 -3.89 5.66 20.43
C SER A 122 -4.56 5.10 21.69
N LEU A 123 -5.76 4.53 21.56
CA LEU A 123 -6.48 3.91 22.68
C LEU A 123 -6.07 2.45 22.93
N GLY A 124 -5.41 1.81 21.97
CA GLY A 124 -5.08 0.37 22.02
C GLY A 124 -3.62 0.07 22.32
N ASN A 125 -3.29 -1.22 22.26
CA ASN A 125 -1.90 -1.69 22.43
C ASN A 125 -0.96 -1.16 21.34
N GLY A 126 -1.50 -0.64 20.24
CA GLY A 126 -0.71 -0.05 19.16
C GLY A 126 0.20 1.08 19.63
N ALA A 127 -0.30 1.98 20.47
CA ALA A 127 0.50 3.07 21.03
C ALA A 127 1.18 2.72 22.37
N ALA A 128 0.65 1.72 23.09
CA ALA A 128 1.07 1.41 24.47
C ALA A 128 2.20 0.38 24.57
N VAL A 129 2.32 -0.54 23.61
CA VAL A 129 3.26 -1.68 23.69
C VAL A 129 4.20 -1.66 22.49
N TYR A 130 5.50 -1.51 22.76
CA TYR A 130 6.53 -1.61 21.74
C TYR A 130 6.66 -3.04 21.19
N ASN A 131 6.77 -3.16 19.87
CA ASN A 131 7.31 -4.35 19.22
C ASN A 131 8.09 -3.93 17.96
N ALA A 132 9.16 -4.65 17.62
CA ALA A 132 9.92 -4.38 16.40
C ALA A 132 9.16 -4.79 15.12
N ASP A 133 8.23 -5.74 15.24
CA ASP A 133 7.24 -6.01 14.19
C ASP A 133 5.84 -5.70 14.73
N PHE A 134 5.19 -4.69 14.15
CA PHE A 134 3.87 -4.26 14.60
C PHE A 134 2.79 -5.34 14.46
N PHE A 135 2.96 -6.30 13.54
CA PHE A 135 2.04 -7.42 13.41
C PHE A 135 2.10 -8.37 14.62
N GLU A 136 3.21 -8.38 15.35
CA GLU A 136 3.37 -9.19 16.56
C GLU A 136 2.82 -8.51 17.82
N VAL A 137 2.41 -7.23 17.76
CA VAL A 137 1.77 -6.54 18.89
C VAL A 137 0.48 -7.26 19.26
N ARG A 138 0.35 -7.60 20.54
CA ARG A 138 -0.83 -8.31 21.07
C ARG A 138 -2.09 -7.50 20.80
N THR A 139 -3.02 -8.11 20.07
CA THR A 139 -4.27 -7.47 19.69
C THR A 139 -5.23 -7.38 20.88
N ASP A 140 -5.46 -6.17 21.38
CA ASP A 140 -6.58 -5.86 22.26
C ASP A 140 -7.80 -5.43 21.44
N PHE A 141 -8.90 -5.06 22.10
CA PHE A 141 -10.13 -4.66 21.40
C PHE A 141 -9.92 -3.48 20.45
N TRP A 142 -9.20 -2.44 20.89
CA TRP A 142 -8.96 -1.24 20.08
C TRP A 142 -8.01 -1.51 18.92
N LEU A 143 -6.92 -2.23 19.15
CA LEU A 143 -6.02 -2.64 18.06
C LEU A 143 -6.72 -3.62 17.09
N GLY A 144 -7.65 -4.44 17.57
CA GLY A 144 -8.50 -5.28 16.71
C GLY A 144 -9.41 -4.45 15.81
N ALA A 145 -10.07 -3.43 16.36
CA ALA A 145 -10.86 -2.47 15.60
C ALA A 145 -10.01 -1.71 14.58
N TYR A 146 -8.81 -1.27 14.96
CA TYR A 146 -7.82 -0.66 14.07
C TYR A 146 -7.54 -1.53 12.84
N TRP A 147 -7.21 -2.81 13.04
CA TRP A 147 -6.90 -3.71 11.94
C TRP A 147 -8.10 -4.00 11.05
N ILE A 148 -9.30 -4.17 11.63
CA ILE A 148 -10.53 -4.37 10.84
C ILE A 148 -10.83 -3.14 9.98
N LEU A 149 -10.71 -1.93 10.54
CA LEU A 149 -10.91 -0.67 9.81
C LEU A 149 -9.89 -0.50 8.69
N LEU A 150 -8.60 -0.66 9.00
CA LEU A 150 -7.51 -0.51 8.04
C LEU A 150 -7.61 -1.54 6.91
N CYS A 151 -7.62 -2.83 7.26
CA CYS A 151 -7.64 -3.91 6.29
C CYS A 151 -8.95 -3.91 5.48
N GLY A 152 -10.09 -3.63 6.11
CA GLY A 152 -11.37 -3.49 5.42
C GLY A 152 -11.36 -2.35 4.40
N THR A 153 -10.81 -1.20 4.77
CA THR A 153 -10.67 -0.04 3.87
C THR A 153 -9.75 -0.36 2.69
N LEU A 154 -8.60 -0.99 2.95
CA LEU A 154 -7.65 -1.38 1.90
C LEU A 154 -8.23 -2.42 0.95
N VAL A 155 -8.93 -3.45 1.45
CA VAL A 155 -9.64 -4.42 0.63
C VAL A 155 -10.69 -3.74 -0.24
N TYR A 156 -11.46 -2.81 0.34
CA TYR A 156 -12.45 -2.03 -0.41
C TYR A 156 -11.79 -1.20 -1.53
N LEU A 157 -10.73 -0.44 -1.24
CA LEU A 157 -10.03 0.41 -2.23
C LEU A 157 -9.36 -0.42 -3.33
N LEU A 158 -8.65 -1.49 -2.96
CA LEU A 158 -8.01 -2.39 -3.92
C LEU A 158 -9.04 -3.14 -4.77
N GLY A 159 -10.15 -3.57 -4.18
CA GLY A 159 -11.27 -4.18 -4.91
C GLY A 159 -11.91 -3.19 -5.88
N TYR A 160 -12.13 -1.96 -5.45
CA TYR A 160 -12.65 -0.89 -6.30
C TYR A 160 -11.71 -0.57 -7.48
N GLY A 161 -10.41 -0.40 -7.22
CA GLY A 161 -9.40 -0.22 -8.27
C GLY A 161 -9.31 -1.43 -9.20
N SER A 162 -9.43 -2.64 -8.67
CA SER A 162 -9.45 -3.89 -9.46
C SER A 162 -10.62 -3.93 -10.44
N ARG A 163 -11.80 -3.43 -10.06
CA ARG A 163 -12.94 -3.33 -11.00
C ARG A 163 -12.62 -2.43 -12.19
N ALA A 164 -11.97 -1.28 -11.96
CA ALA A 164 -11.51 -0.40 -13.04
C ALA A 164 -10.46 -1.11 -13.94
N LEU A 165 -9.50 -1.81 -13.33
CA LEU A 165 -8.48 -2.57 -14.07
C LEU A 165 -9.09 -3.70 -14.91
N LEU A 166 -10.17 -4.35 -14.46
CA LEU A 166 -10.89 -5.36 -15.24
C LEU A 166 -11.55 -4.78 -16.51
N VAL A 167 -11.97 -3.51 -16.46
CA VAL A 167 -12.46 -2.80 -17.66
C VAL A 167 -11.29 -2.52 -18.62
N LEU A 168 -10.17 -1.99 -18.10
CA LEU A 168 -8.95 -1.75 -18.89
C LEU A 168 -8.37 -3.02 -19.51
N ARG A 169 -8.56 -4.17 -18.87
CA ARG A 169 -8.12 -5.49 -19.36
C ARG A 169 -8.76 -5.87 -20.71
N LYS A 170 -9.91 -5.28 -21.08
CA LYS A 170 -10.58 -5.54 -22.36
C LYS A 170 -9.78 -5.01 -23.56
N ASP A 171 -8.93 -3.99 -23.35
CA ASP A 171 -8.02 -3.50 -24.38
C ASP A 171 -6.78 -4.41 -24.49
N PRO A 172 -6.51 -5.02 -25.67
CA PRO A 172 -5.33 -5.87 -25.88
C PRO A 172 -4.00 -5.19 -25.53
N ARG A 173 -3.89 -3.87 -25.74
CA ARG A 173 -2.65 -3.11 -25.47
C ARG A 173 -2.36 -2.97 -23.98
N SER A 174 -3.41 -2.91 -23.17
CA SER A 174 -3.33 -2.68 -21.72
C SER A 174 -3.43 -3.97 -20.89
N ARG A 175 -3.78 -5.10 -21.53
CA ARG A 175 -4.11 -6.38 -20.88
C ARG A 175 -3.01 -6.93 -19.96
N THR A 176 -1.77 -6.94 -20.41
CA THR A 176 -0.65 -7.48 -19.62
C THR A 176 -0.42 -6.66 -18.36
N VAL A 177 -0.37 -5.33 -18.50
CA VAL A 177 -0.19 -4.41 -17.37
C VAL A 177 -1.37 -4.52 -16.39
N ALA A 178 -2.60 -4.59 -16.90
CA ALA A 178 -3.79 -4.77 -16.07
C ALA A 178 -3.78 -6.10 -15.30
N ASN A 179 -3.35 -7.22 -15.92
CA ASN A 179 -3.25 -8.52 -15.25
C ASN A 179 -2.29 -8.49 -14.06
N ILE A 180 -1.11 -7.88 -14.23
CA ILE A 180 -0.11 -7.86 -13.14
C ILE A 180 -0.57 -6.92 -12.03
N TYR A 181 -1.17 -5.77 -12.33
CA TYR A 181 -1.77 -4.92 -11.31
C TYR A 181 -2.92 -5.63 -10.56
N LEU A 182 -3.75 -6.41 -11.25
CA LEU A 182 -4.79 -7.22 -10.60
C LEU A 182 -4.19 -8.28 -9.67
N ALA A 183 -3.13 -8.97 -10.11
CA ALA A 183 -2.43 -9.95 -9.27
C ALA A 183 -1.81 -9.28 -8.02
N ALA A 184 -1.21 -8.09 -8.19
CA ALA A 184 -0.67 -7.30 -7.08
C ALA A 184 -1.78 -6.87 -6.10
N SER A 185 -2.92 -6.39 -6.60
CA SER A 185 -4.09 -6.06 -5.77
C SER A 185 -4.61 -7.28 -5.01
N VAL A 186 -4.69 -8.45 -5.65
CA VAL A 186 -5.09 -9.70 -4.99
C VAL A 186 -4.12 -10.06 -3.86
N SER A 187 -2.82 -9.90 -4.08
CA SER A 187 -1.82 -10.08 -3.03
C SER A 187 -2.07 -9.14 -1.84
N GLY A 188 -2.31 -7.84 -2.09
CA GLY A 188 -2.64 -6.88 -1.02
C GLY A 188 -3.92 -7.25 -0.26
N MET A 189 -4.95 -7.72 -0.97
CA MET A 189 -6.20 -8.20 -0.35
C MET A 189 -5.98 -9.46 0.48
N LEU A 190 -5.10 -10.37 0.06
CA LEU A 190 -4.73 -11.56 0.84
C LEU A 190 -3.97 -11.19 2.11
N ALA A 191 -3.04 -10.24 2.06
CA ALA A 191 -2.35 -9.72 3.26
C ALA A 191 -3.36 -9.19 4.29
N CYS A 192 -4.31 -8.36 3.82
CA CYS A 192 -5.38 -7.81 4.65
C CYS A 192 -6.30 -8.91 5.21
N SER A 193 -6.62 -9.92 4.41
CA SER A 193 -7.47 -11.04 4.82
C SER A 193 -6.81 -11.89 5.91
N VAL A 194 -5.51 -12.21 5.74
CA VAL A 194 -4.72 -12.91 6.77
C VAL A 194 -4.76 -12.12 8.06
N ARG A 195 -4.51 -10.79 8.00
CA ARG A 195 -4.52 -9.97 9.20
C ARG A 195 -5.88 -9.95 9.91
N ILE A 196 -6.97 -9.76 9.16
CA ILE A 196 -8.33 -9.83 9.72
C ILE A 196 -8.58 -11.18 10.39
N VAL A 197 -8.19 -12.30 9.75
CA VAL A 197 -8.36 -13.64 10.33
C VAL A 197 -7.56 -13.79 11.61
N THR A 198 -6.31 -13.32 11.66
CA THR A 198 -5.48 -13.38 12.88
C THR A 198 -6.02 -12.52 14.03
N VAL A 199 -6.75 -11.44 13.71
CA VAL A 199 -7.44 -10.59 14.70
C VAL A 199 -8.69 -11.27 15.25
N LEU A 200 -9.48 -11.89 14.37
CA LEU A 200 -10.73 -12.58 14.76
C LEU A 200 -10.46 -13.93 15.44
N VAL A 201 -9.30 -14.53 15.20
CA VAL A 201 -8.88 -15.80 15.80
C VAL A 201 -7.50 -15.60 16.46
N PRO A 202 -7.44 -15.04 17.67
CA PRO A 202 -6.18 -14.66 18.32
C PRO A 202 -5.19 -15.81 18.52
N SER A 203 -5.65 -17.06 18.56
CA SER A 203 -4.79 -18.25 18.64
C SER A 203 -3.91 -18.45 17.39
N LEU A 204 -4.28 -17.86 16.25
CA LEU A 204 -3.47 -17.92 15.02
C LEU A 204 -2.37 -16.84 14.99
N GLN A 205 -2.49 -15.77 15.76
CA GLN A 205 -1.54 -14.65 15.71
C GLN A 205 -0.10 -15.07 16.03
N PRO A 206 0.18 -15.87 17.09
CA PRO A 206 1.55 -16.33 17.38
C PRO A 206 2.09 -17.34 16.37
N ILE A 207 1.20 -18.02 15.62
CA ILE A 207 1.58 -19.02 14.61
C ILE A 207 1.95 -18.34 13.30
N GLU A 208 1.17 -17.34 12.89
CA GLU A 208 1.38 -16.58 11.66
C GLU A 208 2.54 -15.60 11.79
N ASN A 209 2.69 -14.98 12.96
CA ASN A 209 3.81 -14.13 13.35
C ASN A 209 4.21 -13.10 12.27
N GLY A 210 3.23 -12.47 11.63
CA GLY A 210 3.40 -11.45 10.59
C GLY A 210 3.92 -11.97 9.24
N THR A 211 4.32 -13.24 9.14
CA THR A 211 5.09 -13.74 8.00
C THR A 211 4.29 -13.77 6.70
N LEU A 212 3.05 -14.25 6.73
CA LEU A 212 2.20 -14.30 5.55
C LEU A 212 1.74 -12.90 5.17
N VAL A 213 1.44 -12.04 6.15
CA VAL A 213 1.11 -10.63 5.89
C VAL A 213 2.25 -9.95 5.14
N TRP A 214 3.50 -10.10 5.60
CA TRP A 214 4.68 -9.57 4.94
C TRP A 214 4.88 -10.12 3.52
N VAL A 215 4.79 -11.44 3.34
CA VAL A 215 4.93 -12.07 2.02
C VAL A 215 3.95 -11.48 1.01
N PHE A 216 2.66 -11.40 1.38
CA PHE A 216 1.63 -10.86 0.51
C PHE A 216 1.75 -9.33 0.31
N ALA A 217 2.14 -8.58 1.34
CA ALA A 217 2.36 -7.13 1.24
C ALA A 217 3.56 -6.81 0.34
N CYS A 218 4.68 -7.52 0.49
CA CYS A 218 5.86 -7.36 -0.35
C CYS A 218 5.60 -7.74 -1.81
N MET A 219 4.85 -8.83 -2.06
CA MET A 219 4.41 -9.18 -3.42
C MET A 219 3.51 -8.11 -4.05
N CYS A 220 2.62 -7.50 -3.26
CA CYS A 220 1.82 -6.36 -3.69
C CYS A 220 2.73 -5.19 -4.11
N GLY A 221 3.60 -4.73 -3.21
CA GLY A 221 4.53 -3.61 -3.45
C GLY A 221 5.45 -3.82 -4.64
N ALA A 222 6.13 -4.97 -4.70
CA ALA A 222 7.00 -5.33 -5.81
C ALA A 222 6.22 -5.44 -7.13
N GLY A 223 5.02 -6.02 -7.10
CA GLY A 223 4.13 -6.14 -8.26
C GLY A 223 3.74 -4.79 -8.84
N PHE A 224 3.27 -3.86 -8.00
CA PHE A 224 2.98 -2.49 -8.42
C PHE A 224 4.23 -1.77 -8.93
N ALA A 225 5.37 -1.93 -8.25
CA ALA A 225 6.62 -1.27 -8.63
C ALA A 225 7.14 -1.72 -10.00
N LEU A 226 7.32 -3.02 -10.20
CA LEU A 226 7.88 -3.60 -11.42
C LEU A 226 6.98 -3.35 -12.62
N THR A 227 5.66 -3.50 -12.45
CA THR A 227 4.68 -3.26 -13.52
C THR A 227 4.69 -1.82 -13.99
N SER A 228 4.76 -0.87 -13.05
CA SER A 228 4.80 0.55 -13.38
C SER A 228 6.09 0.93 -14.10
N ALA A 229 7.24 0.37 -13.68
CA ALA A 229 8.51 0.56 -14.35
C ALA A 229 8.49 0.02 -15.78
N TYR A 230 7.93 -1.18 -15.96
CA TYR A 230 7.76 -1.81 -17.27
C TYR A 230 6.85 -0.99 -18.19
N SER A 231 5.68 -0.57 -17.68
CA SER A 231 4.73 0.28 -18.39
C SER A 231 5.38 1.59 -18.86
N TRP A 232 6.18 2.25 -17.99
CA TRP A 232 6.89 3.47 -18.36
C TRP A 232 7.93 3.24 -19.44
N ARG A 233 8.73 2.16 -19.35
CA ARG A 233 9.72 1.80 -20.37
C ARG A 233 9.12 1.55 -21.74
N ILE A 234 7.92 0.97 -21.81
CA ILE A 234 7.22 0.82 -23.09
C ILE A 234 6.85 2.19 -23.66
N LYS A 235 6.31 3.09 -22.83
CA LYS A 235 5.91 4.44 -23.27
C LYS A 235 7.10 5.26 -23.76
N THR A 236 8.25 5.18 -23.09
CA THR A 236 9.45 5.94 -23.48
C THR A 236 10.08 5.48 -24.79
N LYS A 237 9.93 4.20 -25.18
CA LYS A 237 10.41 3.71 -26.47
C LYS A 237 9.83 4.48 -27.66
N TRP A 238 8.57 4.92 -27.57
CA TRP A 238 7.93 5.71 -28.61
C TRP A 238 8.54 7.11 -28.80
N PHE A 239 9.22 7.64 -27.79
CA PHE A 239 9.86 8.95 -27.83
C PHE A 239 11.32 8.92 -28.30
N ASN A 240 11.92 7.74 -28.50
CA ASN A 240 13.28 7.61 -29.01
C ASN A 240 13.28 7.37 -30.53
N PRO A 241 13.64 8.37 -31.36
CA PRO A 241 13.63 8.26 -32.81
C PRO A 241 14.67 7.28 -33.39
N VAL A 242 15.58 6.74 -32.57
CA VAL A 242 16.62 5.76 -32.98
C VAL A 242 16.05 4.33 -33.17
N SER A 243 14.73 4.15 -33.10
CA SER A 243 14.08 2.83 -33.20
C SER A 243 13.05 2.73 -34.34
N ARG A 244 13.19 3.53 -35.40
CA ARG A 244 12.55 3.29 -36.70
C ARG A 244 13.56 2.77 -37.70
#